data_AF-A0A7S0NFQ5-F1
#
_entry.id   AF-A0A7S0NFQ5-F1
#
_cell.length_a   1.000
_cell.length_b   1.000
_cell.length_c   1.000
_cell.angle_alpha   90.00
_cell.angle_beta   90.00
_cell.angle_gamma   90.00
#
_symmetry.space_group_name_H-M   'P 1'
#
loop_
_entity.id
_entity.type
_entity.pdbx_description
1 polymer ?
#
loop_
_entity_poly.entity_id
_entity_poly.type
_entity_poly.pdbx_seq_one_letter_code
_entity_poly.pdbx_strand_id
1 'polypeptide(L)'
;VASLAAAIRHPPPRCCDSSQFSFSDTSLETLRKDQREFVDERGWAQFHTSRSLALALMGEVGEVAELLQWRSDDECQAGLPDWSAQEKVRLGEELADVLSYVMRLSDVAEIDLPAAFVDKMTKNRDKYPAEQVYGSSAKYTEYRAKTRGEAAERRDQTPSPDERRAEEQEEKQEKQEKQEKQEKQE
;
A
#
# COMPACT_ATOMS: atom_id res chain seq x y z
N VAL A 1 -3.27 53.29 -4.46
CA VAL A 1 -2.33 52.24 -4.03
C VAL A 1 -2.60 51.86 -2.58
N ALA A 2 -3.46 50.86 -2.36
CA ALA A 2 -3.46 49.98 -1.19
C ALA A 2 -4.65 49.01 -1.26
N SER A 3 -4.36 47.76 -0.90
CA SER A 3 -5.27 46.74 -0.34
C SER A 3 -6.26 46.06 -1.28
N LEU A 4 -6.11 44.75 -1.50
CA LEU A 4 -6.73 43.72 -0.65
C LEU A 4 -6.53 42.33 -1.31
N ALA A 5 -5.59 41.52 -0.82
CA ALA A 5 -5.55 40.09 -1.13
C ALA A 5 -5.66 39.33 0.20
N ALA A 6 -6.90 39.10 0.63
CA ALA A 6 -7.18 38.22 1.75
C ALA A 6 -6.92 36.77 1.30
N ALA A 7 -5.81 36.22 1.76
CA ALA A 7 -5.50 34.80 1.63
C ALA A 7 -6.62 33.98 2.31
N ILE A 8 -7.29 33.14 1.53
CA ILE A 8 -8.17 32.08 2.03
C ILE A 8 -7.29 31.07 2.75
N ARG A 9 -7.10 31.27 4.05
CA ARG A 9 -6.56 30.26 4.96
C ARG A 9 -7.67 29.27 5.23
N HIS A 10 -7.66 28.15 4.52
CA HIS A 10 -8.42 26.98 4.92
C HIS A 10 -7.87 26.53 6.29
N PRO A 11 -8.72 26.41 7.33
CA PRO A 11 -8.28 25.77 8.57
C PRO A 11 -7.90 24.32 8.26
N PRO A 12 -6.83 23.76 8.86
CA PRO A 12 -6.52 22.35 8.71
C PRO A 12 -7.73 21.53 9.17
N PRO A 13 -8.01 20.38 8.52
CA PRO A 13 -9.04 19.47 9.02
C PRO A 13 -8.72 19.16 10.48
N ARG A 14 -9.73 19.34 11.34
CA ARG A 14 -9.61 19.03 12.76
C ARG A 14 -9.10 17.60 12.87
N CYS A 15 -7.88 17.43 13.36
CA CYS A 15 -7.35 16.12 13.73
C CYS A 15 -8.29 15.56 14.80
N CYS A 16 -9.25 14.74 14.38
CA CYS A 16 -9.83 13.72 15.22
C CYS A 16 -8.67 12.86 15.70
N ASP A 17 -8.54 12.77 17.03
CA ASP A 17 -7.56 11.92 17.68
C ASP A 17 -7.80 10.47 17.22
N SER A 18 -6.97 10.01 16.30
CA SER A 18 -7.08 8.72 15.60
C SER A 18 -6.54 7.56 16.46
N SER A 19 -6.26 7.82 17.75
CA SER A 19 -5.44 6.95 18.59
C SER A 19 -6.19 5.87 19.38
N GLN A 20 -7.52 5.70 19.23
CA GLN A 20 -8.29 4.81 20.11
C GLN A 20 -8.88 3.54 19.48
N PHE A 21 -8.73 3.29 18.17
CA PHE A 21 -9.15 2.02 17.58
C PHE A 21 -8.06 0.95 17.67
N SER A 22 -8.39 -0.21 18.24
CA SER A 22 -7.54 -1.40 18.25
C SER A 22 -8.40 -2.65 18.12
N PHE A 23 -7.86 -3.69 17.51
CA PHE A 23 -8.46 -5.02 17.56
C PHE A 23 -8.18 -5.68 18.93
N SER A 24 -8.96 -6.69 19.27
CA SER A 24 -8.63 -7.56 20.40
C SER A 24 -7.37 -8.37 20.13
N ASP A 25 -6.72 -8.86 21.18
CA ASP A 25 -5.50 -9.68 21.10
C ASP A 25 -5.75 -11.13 20.64
N THR A 26 -6.94 -11.44 20.11
CA THR A 26 -7.28 -12.79 19.66
C THR A 26 -6.51 -13.16 18.40
N SER A 27 -5.73 -14.25 18.46
CA SER A 27 -4.95 -14.72 17.32
C SER A 27 -5.82 -15.43 16.27
N LEU A 28 -5.38 -15.41 15.00
CA LEU A 28 -6.01 -16.19 13.94
C LEU A 28 -6.03 -17.70 14.24
N GLU A 29 -5.02 -18.23 14.94
CA GLU A 29 -5.00 -19.64 15.33
C GLU A 29 -6.07 -19.95 16.39
N THR A 30 -6.32 -19.02 17.32
CA THR A 30 -7.41 -19.15 18.29
C THR A 30 -8.75 -19.22 17.58
N LEU A 31 -9.01 -18.31 16.64
CA LEU A 31 -10.25 -18.28 15.87
C LEU A 31 -10.41 -19.53 14.98
N ARG A 32 -9.34 -19.97 14.31
CA ARG A 32 -9.34 -21.18 13.49
C ARG A 32 -9.70 -22.44 14.30
N LYS A 33 -9.18 -22.57 15.53
CA LYS A 33 -9.50 -23.69 16.43
C LYS A 33 -10.97 -23.69 16.85
N ASP A 34 -11.46 -22.54 17.31
CA ASP A 34 -12.86 -22.35 17.72
C ASP A 34 -13.82 -22.69 16.56
N GLN A 35 -13.54 -22.17 15.37
CA GLN A 35 -14.32 -22.48 14.17
C GLN A 35 -14.26 -23.97 13.80
N ARG A 36 -13.10 -24.62 13.91
CA ARG A 36 -12.95 -26.04 13.61
C ARG A 36 -13.78 -26.89 14.57
N GLU A 37 -13.73 -26.59 15.87
CA GLU A 37 -14.55 -27.26 16.89
C GLU A 37 -16.05 -27.12 16.56
N PHE A 38 -16.51 -25.89 16.27
CA PHE A 38 -17.89 -25.64 15.86
C PHE A 38 -18.33 -26.48 14.65
N VAL A 39 -17.47 -26.62 13.65
CA VAL A 39 -17.72 -27.42 12.43
C VAL A 39 -17.75 -28.92 12.73
N ASP A 40 -16.81 -29.39 13.56
CA ASP A 40 -16.66 -30.81 13.90
C ASP A 40 -17.81 -31.31 14.76
N GLU A 41 -18.28 -30.51 15.74
CA GLU A 41 -19.47 -30.80 16.55
C GLU A 41 -20.73 -31.06 15.70
N ARG A 42 -20.82 -30.40 14.54
CA ARG A 42 -21.96 -30.50 13.63
C ARG A 42 -21.75 -31.51 12.51
N GLY A 43 -20.55 -32.11 12.42
CA GLY A 43 -20.19 -33.01 11.32
C GLY A 43 -20.22 -32.32 9.95
N TRP A 44 -20.02 -31.00 9.90
CA TRP A 44 -20.14 -30.21 8.67
C TRP A 44 -18.90 -30.25 7.80
N ALA A 45 -17.79 -30.78 8.30
CA ALA A 45 -16.54 -30.91 7.56
C ALA A 45 -16.74 -31.59 6.18
N GLN A 46 -17.70 -32.51 6.05
CA GLN A 46 -18.03 -33.20 4.79
C GLN A 46 -18.53 -32.27 3.66
N PHE A 47 -19.07 -31.08 3.99
CA PHE A 47 -19.56 -30.10 3.01
C PHE A 47 -18.51 -29.06 2.63
N HIS A 48 -17.36 -29.07 3.32
CA HIS A 48 -16.33 -28.04 3.24
C HIS A 48 -15.21 -28.44 2.28
N THR A 49 -15.49 -28.41 0.99
CA THR A 49 -14.45 -28.45 -0.06
C THR A 49 -13.90 -27.05 -0.32
N SER A 50 -12.67 -26.94 -0.81
CA SER A 50 -12.10 -25.61 -1.16
C SER A 50 -12.99 -24.84 -2.15
N ARG A 51 -13.67 -25.54 -3.07
CA ARG A 51 -14.60 -24.91 -4.02
C ARG A 51 -15.86 -24.40 -3.33
N SER A 52 -16.51 -25.21 -2.50
CA SER A 52 -17.76 -24.80 -1.82
C SER A 52 -17.51 -23.63 -0.88
N LEU A 53 -16.40 -23.65 -0.14
CA LEU A 53 -15.99 -22.55 0.74
C LEU A 53 -15.70 -21.26 -0.05
N ALA A 54 -15.01 -21.35 -1.19
CA ALA A 54 -14.76 -20.19 -2.04
C ALA A 54 -16.06 -19.58 -2.62
N LEU A 55 -17.06 -20.41 -2.93
CA LEU A 55 -18.36 -19.93 -3.39
C LEU A 55 -19.15 -19.28 -2.25
N ALA A 56 -19.13 -19.86 -1.04
CA ALA A 56 -19.76 -19.26 0.13
C ALA A 56 -19.13 -17.90 0.48
N LEU A 57 -17.79 -17.82 0.47
CA LEU A 57 -17.04 -16.57 0.62
C LEU A 57 -17.53 -15.47 -0.33
N MET A 58 -17.80 -15.81 -1.59
CA MET A 58 -18.31 -14.82 -2.55
C MET A 58 -19.72 -14.32 -2.20
N GLY A 59 -20.54 -15.16 -1.55
CA GLY A 59 -21.83 -14.76 -1.00
C GLY A 59 -21.67 -13.68 0.05
N GLU A 60 -20.84 -13.93 1.07
CA GLU A 60 -20.63 -12.98 2.18
C GLU A 60 -20.00 -11.66 1.74
N VAL A 61 -19.11 -11.70 0.74
CA VAL A 61 -18.60 -10.47 0.11
C VAL A 61 -19.73 -9.68 -0.56
N GLY A 62 -20.71 -10.38 -1.14
CA GLY A 62 -21.95 -9.78 -1.65
C GLY A 62 -22.76 -9.11 -0.54
N GLU A 63 -22.94 -9.76 0.61
CA GLU A 63 -23.69 -9.20 1.75
C GLU A 63 -23.02 -7.92 2.30
N VAL A 64 -21.68 -7.90 2.41
CA VAL A 64 -20.92 -6.67 2.71
C VAL A 64 -21.21 -5.57 1.69
N ALA A 65 -21.23 -5.91 0.39
CA ALA A 65 -21.49 -4.94 -0.67
C ALA A 65 -22.94 -4.41 -0.63
N GLU A 66 -23.91 -5.25 -0.30
CA GLU A 66 -25.32 -4.87 -0.18
C GLU A 66 -25.55 -3.78 0.88
N LEU A 67 -24.80 -3.82 1.98
CA LEU A 67 -24.85 -2.78 3.02
C LEU A 67 -24.34 -1.42 2.54
N LEU A 68 -23.46 -1.39 1.55
CA LEU A 68 -22.75 -0.20 1.07
C LEU A 68 -23.30 0.34 -0.25
N GLN A 69 -23.92 -0.49 -1.10
CA GLN A 69 -24.18 -0.19 -2.52
C GLN A 69 -25.01 1.07 -2.81
N TRP A 70 -25.86 1.51 -1.87
CA TRP A 70 -26.71 2.70 -2.02
C TRP A 70 -26.26 3.90 -1.18
N ARG A 71 -25.11 3.79 -0.51
CA ARG A 71 -24.50 4.85 0.29
C ARG A 71 -23.63 5.73 -0.58
N SER A 72 -23.61 7.03 -0.27
CA SER A 72 -22.66 7.97 -0.86
C SER A 72 -21.26 7.83 -0.25
N ASP A 73 -20.23 8.31 -0.96
CA ASP A 73 -18.86 8.34 -0.44
C ASP A 73 -18.75 9.17 0.85
N ASP A 74 -19.59 10.21 1.02
CA ASP A 74 -19.67 11.02 2.23
C ASP A 74 -20.24 10.23 3.42
N GLU A 75 -21.18 9.31 3.19
CA GLU A 75 -21.69 8.40 4.23
C GLU A 75 -20.71 7.26 4.57
N CYS A 76 -19.79 6.94 3.65
CA CYS A 76 -18.80 5.87 3.77
C CYS A 76 -17.40 6.37 4.16
N GLN A 77 -17.31 7.54 4.80
CA GLN A 77 -16.05 8.08 5.32
C GLN A 77 -15.45 7.17 6.40
N ALA A 78 -14.14 7.30 6.61
CA ALA A 78 -13.41 6.53 7.61
C ALA A 78 -14.07 6.64 9.01
N GLY A 79 -14.31 5.49 9.64
CA GLY A 79 -14.98 5.41 10.94
C GLY A 79 -16.52 5.45 10.88
N LEU A 80 -17.10 5.66 9.69
CA LEU A 80 -18.55 5.63 9.43
C LEU A 80 -19.33 6.52 10.42
N PRO A 81 -19.07 7.84 10.47
CA PRO A 81 -19.57 8.72 11.53
C PRO A 81 -21.10 8.81 11.57
N ASP A 82 -21.74 8.74 10.40
CA ASP A 82 -23.19 8.89 10.25
C ASP A 82 -23.95 7.55 10.32
N TRP A 83 -23.24 6.45 10.56
CA TRP A 83 -23.85 5.12 10.73
C TRP A 83 -24.29 4.93 12.18
N SER A 84 -25.50 4.41 12.35
CA SER A 84 -25.99 3.94 13.64
C SER A 84 -25.15 2.78 14.19
N ALA A 85 -25.20 2.59 15.51
CA ALA A 85 -24.52 1.46 16.16
C ALA A 85 -24.97 0.11 15.59
N GLN A 86 -26.26 -0.02 15.27
CA GLN A 86 -26.80 -1.26 14.68
C GLN A 86 -26.27 -1.51 13.28
N GLU A 87 -26.15 -0.49 12.43
CA GLU A 87 -25.56 -0.65 11.09
C GLU A 87 -24.09 -1.08 11.16
N LYS A 88 -23.33 -0.54 12.12
CA LYS A 88 -21.93 -0.96 12.37
C LYS A 88 -21.85 -2.40 12.86
N VAL A 89 -22.77 -2.84 13.71
CA VAL A 89 -22.86 -4.25 14.14
C VAL A 89 -23.10 -5.15 12.94
N ARG A 90 -24.10 -4.84 12.09
CA ARG A 90 -24.38 -5.64 10.89
C ARG A 90 -23.20 -5.72 9.94
N LEU A 91 -22.54 -4.58 9.67
CA LEU A 91 -21.31 -4.59 8.88
C LEU A 91 -20.21 -5.46 9.52
N GLY A 92 -20.09 -5.43 10.85
CA GLY A 92 -19.18 -6.30 11.59
C GLY A 92 -19.50 -7.79 11.46
N GLU A 93 -20.78 -8.15 11.45
CA GLU A 93 -21.25 -9.53 11.22
C GLU A 93 -20.84 -10.02 9.83
N GLU A 94 -21.18 -9.28 8.76
CA GLU A 94 -20.83 -9.68 7.39
C GLU A 94 -19.30 -9.75 7.16
N LEU A 95 -18.54 -8.82 7.74
CA LEU A 95 -17.07 -8.86 7.71
C LEU A 95 -16.51 -10.07 8.46
N ALA A 96 -17.15 -10.46 9.56
CA ALA A 96 -16.77 -11.66 10.30
C ALA A 96 -17.08 -12.93 9.51
N ASP A 97 -18.17 -12.98 8.76
CA ASP A 97 -18.51 -14.11 7.89
C ASP A 97 -17.55 -14.24 6.70
N VAL A 98 -17.13 -13.12 6.09
CA VAL A 98 -16.03 -13.10 5.12
C VAL A 98 -14.75 -13.69 5.73
N LEU A 99 -14.34 -13.23 6.92
CA LEU A 99 -13.17 -13.74 7.61
C LEU A 99 -13.31 -15.24 7.92
N SER A 100 -14.48 -15.67 8.39
CA SER A 100 -14.84 -17.05 8.72
C SER A 100 -14.56 -17.97 7.53
N TYR A 101 -15.05 -17.64 6.33
CA TYR A 101 -14.78 -18.47 5.15
C TYR A 101 -13.34 -18.40 4.65
N VAL A 102 -12.66 -17.25 4.75
CA VAL A 102 -11.22 -17.16 4.41
C VAL A 102 -10.40 -18.07 5.34
N MET A 103 -10.66 -18.04 6.65
CA MET A 103 -9.99 -18.89 7.63
C MET A 103 -10.29 -20.36 7.36
N ARG A 104 -11.57 -20.73 7.17
CA ARG A 104 -11.93 -22.13 6.94
C ARG A 104 -11.38 -22.66 5.62
N LEU A 105 -11.40 -21.85 4.56
CA LEU A 105 -10.79 -22.20 3.27
C LEU A 105 -9.29 -22.45 3.43
N SER A 106 -8.60 -21.58 4.17
CA SER A 106 -7.17 -21.75 4.46
C SER A 106 -6.91 -23.02 5.27
N ASP A 107 -7.74 -23.30 6.27
CA ASP A 107 -7.66 -24.49 7.12
C ASP A 107 -7.83 -25.80 6.32
N VAL A 108 -8.83 -25.85 5.43
CA VAL A 108 -9.08 -27.00 4.54
C VAL A 108 -8.02 -27.14 3.46
N ALA A 109 -7.44 -26.03 2.99
CA ALA A 109 -6.39 -26.01 1.99
C ALA A 109 -4.97 -26.19 2.59
N GLU A 110 -4.87 -26.33 3.92
CA GLU A 110 -3.61 -26.45 4.66
C GLU A 110 -2.65 -25.26 4.43
N ILE A 111 -3.21 -24.05 4.38
CA ILE A 111 -2.47 -22.80 4.20
C ILE A 111 -2.34 -22.10 5.55
N ASP A 112 -1.10 -21.87 5.98
CA ASP A 112 -0.79 -20.95 7.09
C ASP A 112 -1.07 -19.50 6.66
N LEU A 113 -2.30 -19.07 6.90
CA LEU A 113 -2.80 -17.75 6.51
C LEU A 113 -1.99 -16.59 7.14
N PRO A 114 -1.67 -16.58 8.45
CA PRO A 114 -0.76 -15.60 9.04
C PRO A 114 0.59 -15.50 8.31
N ALA A 115 1.26 -16.63 8.07
CA ALA A 115 2.55 -16.63 7.39
C ALA A 115 2.42 -16.14 5.94
N ALA A 116 1.40 -16.60 5.21
CA ALA A 116 1.11 -16.17 3.84
C ALA A 116 0.86 -14.65 3.75
N PHE A 117 0.18 -14.07 4.74
CA PHE A 117 -0.05 -12.63 4.83
C PHE A 117 1.26 -11.86 5.04
N VAL A 118 2.11 -12.29 5.98
CA VAL A 118 3.42 -11.67 6.24
C VAL A 118 4.29 -11.67 4.98
N ASP A 119 4.39 -12.83 4.31
CA ASP A 119 5.12 -12.97 3.06
C ASP A 119 4.59 -12.07 1.95
N LYS A 120 3.25 -12.00 1.84
CA LYS A 120 2.58 -11.14 0.86
C LYS A 120 2.87 -9.67 1.12
N MET A 121 2.89 -9.25 2.39
CA MET A 121 3.20 -7.87 2.77
C MET A 121 4.66 -7.51 2.47
N THR A 122 5.62 -8.41 2.71
CA THR A 122 7.01 -8.23 2.30
C THR A 122 7.11 -8.02 0.78
N LYS A 123 6.51 -8.92 -0.01
CA LYS A 123 6.47 -8.80 -1.48
C LYS A 123 5.80 -7.51 -1.95
N ASN A 124 4.77 -7.05 -1.26
CA ASN A 124 4.09 -5.80 -1.59
C ASN A 124 4.96 -4.57 -1.29
N ARG A 125 5.73 -4.56 -0.20
CA ARG A 125 6.68 -3.47 0.10
C ARG A 125 7.75 -3.36 -0.97
N ASP A 126 8.29 -4.48 -1.43
CA ASP A 126 9.28 -4.51 -2.52
C ASP A 126 8.68 -4.06 -3.85
N LYS A 127 7.40 -4.39 -4.08
CA LYS A 127 6.65 -4.03 -5.28
C LYS A 127 6.14 -2.59 -5.26
N TYR A 128 6.03 -1.93 -4.11
CA TYR A 128 5.53 -0.56 -3.96
C TYR A 128 6.36 0.21 -2.91
N PRO A 129 7.61 0.61 -3.25
CA PRO A 129 8.46 1.35 -2.33
C PRO A 129 7.85 2.72 -2.01
N ALA A 130 7.74 3.07 -0.72
CA ALA A 130 7.07 4.31 -0.27
C ALA A 130 7.59 5.57 -0.98
N GLU A 131 8.90 5.68 -1.16
CA GLU A 131 9.55 6.82 -1.84
C GLU A 131 9.07 7.02 -3.30
N GLN A 132 8.60 5.95 -3.95
CA GLN A 132 8.18 5.97 -5.35
C GLN A 132 6.67 6.10 -5.54
N VAL A 133 5.87 5.79 -4.50
CA VAL A 133 4.40 5.74 -4.61
C VAL A 133 3.66 6.58 -3.56
N TYR A 134 4.37 7.37 -2.75
CA TYR A 134 3.73 8.24 -1.75
C TYR A 134 2.68 9.15 -2.39
N GLY A 135 1.43 9.07 -1.92
CA GLY A 135 0.30 9.83 -2.45
C GLY A 135 -0.14 9.44 -3.88
N SER A 136 0.34 8.32 -4.41
CA SER A 136 0.06 7.86 -5.77
C SER A 136 -0.52 6.45 -5.77
N SER A 137 -1.64 6.26 -6.49
CA SER A 137 -2.20 4.94 -6.78
C SER A 137 -1.64 4.34 -8.08
N ALA A 138 -0.60 4.95 -8.65
CA ALA A 138 0.03 4.50 -9.88
C ALA A 138 0.46 3.04 -9.78
N LYS A 139 0.15 2.24 -10.81
CA LYS A 139 0.59 0.84 -10.84
C LYS A 139 2.11 0.79 -10.97
N TYR A 140 2.72 -0.23 -10.37
CA TYR A 140 4.18 -0.44 -10.37
C TYR A 140 4.84 -0.46 -11.76
N THR A 141 4.05 -0.75 -12.80
CA THR A 141 4.45 -0.69 -14.20
C THR A 141 4.79 0.73 -14.66
N GLU A 142 4.12 1.75 -14.10
CA GLU A 142 4.21 3.14 -14.56
C GLU A 142 5.49 3.83 -14.04
N TYR A 143 5.80 3.74 -12.74
CA TYR A 143 7.03 4.37 -12.23
C TYR A 143 8.29 3.55 -12.56
N ARG A 144 8.23 2.21 -12.69
CA ARG A 144 9.39 1.44 -13.15
C ARG A 144 9.74 1.70 -14.62
N ALA A 145 8.78 2.14 -15.43
CA ALA A 145 9.06 2.62 -16.78
C ALA A 145 9.76 3.99 -16.72
N LYS A 146 9.28 4.89 -15.85
CA LYS A 146 9.88 6.21 -15.60
C LYS A 146 11.32 6.13 -15.11
N THR A 147 11.61 5.31 -14.08
CA THR A 147 12.97 5.11 -13.56
C THR A 147 13.91 4.52 -14.62
N ARG A 148 13.41 3.63 -15.49
CA ARG A 148 14.21 3.08 -16.60
C ARG A 148 14.48 4.10 -17.70
N GLY A 149 13.49 4.95 -18.02
CA GLY A 149 13.66 6.06 -18.96
C GLY A 149 14.69 7.07 -18.45
N GLU A 150 14.56 7.52 -17.20
CA GLU A 150 15.50 8.45 -16.56
C GLU A 150 16.92 7.87 -16.42
N ALA A 151 17.05 6.54 -16.22
CA ALA A 151 18.33 5.86 -16.17
C ALA A 151 18.94 5.60 -17.56
N ALA A 152 18.12 5.58 -18.62
CA ALA A 152 18.59 5.52 -20.01
C ALA A 152 19.03 6.90 -20.49
N GLU A 153 18.26 7.95 -20.21
CA GLU A 153 18.63 9.34 -20.52
C GLU A 153 19.92 9.77 -19.81
N ARG A 154 20.11 9.42 -18.53
CA ARG A 154 21.38 9.68 -17.83
C ARG A 154 22.57 8.97 -18.44
N ARG A 155 22.38 7.78 -19.02
CA ARG A 155 23.44 7.05 -19.72
C ARG A 155 23.78 7.68 -21.05
N ASP A 156 22.78 8.20 -21.76
CA ASP A 156 22.97 8.89 -23.04
C ASP A 156 23.65 10.26 -22.87
N GLN A 157 23.48 10.89 -21.70
CA GLN A 157 24.14 12.14 -21.32
C GLN A 157 25.55 11.94 -20.72
N THR A 158 26.04 10.69 -20.65
CA THR A 158 27.39 10.44 -20.15
C THR A 158 28.40 10.77 -21.26
N PRO A 159 29.32 11.74 -21.09
CA PRO A 159 30.19 12.19 -22.18
C PRO A 159 30.97 11.03 -22.79
N SER A 160 31.13 11.03 -24.10
CA SER A 160 31.86 10.03 -24.87
C SER A 160 33.30 9.88 -24.34
N PRO A 161 33.97 8.72 -24.47
CA PRO A 161 35.38 8.58 -24.12
C PRO A 161 36.27 9.67 -24.73
N ASP A 162 35.93 10.17 -25.91
CA ASP A 162 36.68 11.23 -26.58
C ASP A 162 36.37 12.63 -26.00
N GLU A 163 35.13 12.88 -25.60
CA GLU A 163 34.74 14.13 -24.91
C GLU A 163 35.39 14.22 -23.54
N ARG A 164 35.41 13.10 -22.79
CA ARG A 164 36.14 13.01 -21.51
C ARG A 164 37.63 13.26 -21.66
N ARG A 165 38.25 12.79 -22.75
CA ARG A 165 39.66 13.03 -23.04
C ARG A 165 39.94 14.50 -23.39
N ALA A 166 39.01 15.15 -24.08
CA ALA A 166 39.12 16.57 -24.41
C ALA A 166 39.01 17.43 -23.13
N GLU A 167 38.04 17.14 -22.26
CA GLU A 167 37.87 17.82 -20.96
C GLU A 167 39.11 17.62 -20.06
N GLU A 168 39.66 16.40 -20.00
CA GLU A 168 40.90 16.13 -19.25
C GLU A 168 42.13 16.87 -19.83
N GLN A 169 42.17 17.10 -21.14
CA GLN A 169 43.25 17.85 -21.79
C GLN A 169 43.13 19.34 -21.53
N GLU A 170 41.92 19.91 -21.62
CA GLU A 170 41.65 21.30 -21.27
C GLU A 170 41.97 21.58 -19.79
N GLU A 171 41.56 20.69 -18.88
CA GLU A 171 41.86 20.87 -17.45
C GLU A 171 43.37 20.79 -17.15
N LYS A 172 44.11 19.94 -17.86
CA LYS A 172 45.58 19.88 -17.78
C LYS A 172 46.23 21.14 -18.34
N GLN A 173 45.71 21.67 -19.44
CA GLN A 173 46.23 22.87 -20.09
C GLN A 173 45.98 24.11 -19.22
N GLU A 174 44.79 24.23 -18.61
CA GLU A 174 44.50 25.30 -17.64
C GLU A 174 45.40 25.23 -16.39
N LYS A 175 45.66 24.02 -15.88
CA LYS A 175 46.57 23.83 -14.73
C LYS A 175 48.00 24.22 -15.09
N GLN A 176 48.45 23.87 -16.29
CA GLN A 176 49.78 24.22 -16.79
C GLN A 176 49.92 25.74 -16.99
N GLU A 177 48.92 26.40 -17.58
CA GLU A 177 48.91 27.87 -17.73
C GLU A 177 48.87 28.61 -16.38
N LYS A 178 48.14 28.08 -15.40
CA LYS A 178 48.13 28.63 -14.03
C LYS A 178 49.50 28.48 -13.36
N GLN A 179 50.16 27.34 -13.55
CA GLN A 179 51.50 27.09 -13.00
C GLN A 179 52.56 27.99 -13.65
N GLU A 180 52.54 28.15 -14.98
CA GLU A 180 53.47 29.05 -15.70
C GLU A 180 53.25 30.53 -15.36
N LYS A 181 52.01 30.94 -15.08
CA LYS A 181 51.70 32.30 -14.60
C LYS A 181 52.21 32.54 -13.19
N GLN A 182 52.24 31.49 -12.35
CA GLN A 182 52.74 31.56 -10.98
C GLN A 182 54.27 31.63 -10.94
N GLU A 183 54.97 30.89 -11.81
CA GLU A 183 56.43 30.94 -11.95
C GLU A 183 56.97 32.25 -12.55
N LYS A 184 56.16 32.99 -13.33
CA LYS A 184 56.54 34.31 -13.87
C LYS A 184 56.30 35.49 -12.91
N GLN A 185 55.70 35.22 -11.75
CA GLN A 185 55.45 36.23 -10.71
C GLN A 185 56.44 36.14 -9.52
N GLU A 186 57.34 35.15 -9.52
CA GLU A 186 58.53 35.07 -8.65
C GLU A 186 59.79 35.58 -9.38
#